data_AF-A0A5C1PW20-F1
#
_entry.id   AF-A0A5C1PW20-F1
#
_cell.length_a   1.000
_cell.length_b   1.000
_cell.length_c   1.000
_cell.angle_alpha   90.00
_cell.angle_beta   90.00
_cell.angle_gamma   90.00
#
_symmetry.space_group_name_H-M   'P 1'
#
loop_
_entity.id
_entity.type
_entity.pdbx_description
1 polymer ?
#
loop_
_entity_poly.entity_id
_entity_poly.type
_entity_poly.pdbx_seq_one_letter_code
_entity_poly.pdbx_strand_id
1 'polypeptide(L)'
;MRQFKVFKHPDGALESIRPGWSWTAFGLGCFWALALKMWGVGLAGLASLVLAGLLVPLELVGALIFSGVLLLIHLVFGLLGNRWHMQHLLDSGYRHADTVTAADAERAMALAARYRGWQEAEDDALSPR
;
A
#
# COMPACT_ATOMS: atom_id res chain seq x y z
N MET A 1 11.33 15.93 -5.33
CA MET A 1 11.40 15.06 -4.14
C MET A 1 10.00 14.85 -3.58
N ARG A 2 9.72 13.74 -2.90
CA ARG A 2 8.40 13.41 -2.33
C ARG A 2 8.56 12.86 -0.92
N GLN A 3 7.54 13.04 -0.07
CA GLN A 3 7.51 12.42 1.25
C GLN A 3 7.09 10.95 1.16
N PHE A 4 7.77 10.11 1.92
CA PHE A 4 7.50 8.69 2.09
C PHE A 4 7.38 8.37 3.57
N LYS A 5 6.40 7.56 3.92
CA LYS A 5 6.29 6.98 5.26
C LYS A 5 7.04 5.67 5.28
N VAL A 6 7.93 5.50 6.24
CA VAL A 6 8.74 4.29 6.41
C VAL A 6 8.19 3.52 7.60
N PHE A 7 7.92 2.25 7.35
CA PHE A 7 7.41 1.27 8.29
C PHE A 7 8.50 0.25 8.59
N LYS A 8 8.61 -0.13 9.86
CA LYS A 8 9.58 -1.12 10.32
C LYS A 8 8.88 -2.26 11.03
N HIS A 9 9.24 -3.49 10.67
CA HIS A 9 8.84 -4.67 11.42
C HIS A 9 9.88 -5.02 12.51
N PRO A 10 9.49 -5.63 13.64
CA PRO A 10 10.42 -5.98 14.72
C PRO A 10 11.60 -6.87 14.30
N ASP A 11 11.45 -7.67 13.24
CA ASP A 11 12.52 -8.49 12.66
C ASP A 11 13.57 -7.70 11.85
N GLY A 12 13.37 -6.40 11.67
CA GLY A 12 14.27 -5.54 10.90
C GLY A 12 13.82 -5.25 9.47
N ALA A 13 12.71 -5.82 8.99
CA ALA A 13 12.19 -5.50 7.65
C ALA A 13 11.76 -4.03 7.58
N LEU A 14 12.10 -3.37 6.47
CA LEU A 14 11.75 -1.98 6.20
C LEU A 14 10.93 -1.90 4.93
N GLU A 15 9.83 -1.17 5.01
CA GLU A 15 9.00 -0.84 3.85
C GLU A 15 8.73 0.66 3.81
N SER A 16 8.79 1.25 2.62
CA SER A 16 8.40 2.66 2.44
C SER A 16 7.22 2.78 1.50
N ILE A 17 6.22 3.55 1.92
CA ILE A 17 5.01 3.80 1.14
C ILE A 17 4.85 5.29 0.91
N ARG A 18 4.61 5.65 -0.35
CA ARG A 18 4.25 7.01 -0.74
C ARG A 18 2.76 7.24 -0.44
N PRO A 19 2.38 8.25 0.37
CA PRO A 19 0.98 8.59 0.55
C PRO A 19 0.34 9.07 -0.77
N GLY A 20 -0.95 8.73 -0.95
CA GLY A 20 -1.74 9.14 -2.12
C GLY A 20 -1.97 8.02 -3.12
N TRP A 21 -2.07 8.39 -4.40
CA TRP A 21 -2.45 7.49 -5.49
C TRP A 21 -1.48 6.30 -5.68
N SER A 22 -2.06 5.12 -5.89
CA SER A 22 -1.38 3.86 -6.14
C SER A 22 -1.63 3.37 -7.55
N TRP A 23 -0.62 3.48 -8.42
CA TRP A 23 -0.72 3.00 -9.80
C TRP A 23 -0.86 1.48 -9.88
N THR A 24 -0.20 0.74 -8.99
CA THR A 24 -0.27 -0.72 -8.94
C THR A 24 -1.65 -1.20 -8.48
N ALA A 25 -2.20 -0.59 -7.44
CA ALA A 25 -3.56 -0.92 -6.99
C ALA A 25 -4.61 -0.52 -8.05
N PHE A 26 -4.44 0.64 -8.71
CA PHE A 26 -5.31 1.03 -9.81
C PHE A 26 -5.28 0.02 -10.95
N GLY A 27 -4.10 -0.36 -11.46
CA GLY A 27 -3.98 -1.20 -12.65
C GLY A 27 -4.34 -2.67 -12.43
N LEU A 28 -4.12 -3.21 -11.22
CA LEU A 28 -4.35 -4.62 -10.90
C LEU A 28 -5.60 -4.87 -10.05
N GLY A 29 -6.19 -3.82 -9.45
CA GLY A 29 -7.39 -3.91 -8.64
C GLY A 29 -7.26 -4.90 -7.48
N CYS A 30 -8.25 -5.78 -7.33
CA CYS A 30 -8.31 -6.77 -6.25
C CYS A 30 -7.15 -7.78 -6.29
N PHE A 31 -6.58 -8.07 -7.46
CA PHE A 31 -5.46 -9.00 -7.58
C PHE A 31 -4.19 -8.48 -6.91
N TRP A 32 -3.96 -7.15 -6.94
CA TRP A 32 -2.87 -6.55 -6.18
C TRP A 32 -3.04 -6.72 -4.67
N ALA A 33 -4.26 -6.52 -4.15
CA ALA A 33 -4.54 -6.72 -2.73
C ALA A 33 -4.35 -8.20 -2.32
N LEU A 34 -4.77 -9.14 -3.17
CA LEU A 34 -4.55 -10.57 -2.92
C LEU A 34 -3.06 -10.94 -2.96
N ALA A 35 -2.29 -10.37 -3.88
CA ALA A 35 -0.84 -10.59 -3.95
C ALA A 35 -0.10 -10.11 -2.69
N LEU A 36 -0.57 -9.00 -2.08
CA LEU A 36 -0.08 -8.50 -0.79
C LEU A 36 -0.70 -9.21 0.42
N LYS A 37 -1.44 -10.30 0.23
CA LYS A 37 -2.13 -11.07 1.29
C LYS A 37 -3.12 -10.23 2.11
N MET A 38 -3.62 -9.13 1.55
CA MET A 38 -4.67 -8.30 2.11
C MET A 38 -6.04 -8.95 1.85
N TRP A 39 -6.27 -10.12 2.44
CA TRP A 39 -7.40 -11.01 2.11
C TRP A 39 -8.75 -10.32 2.18
N GLY A 40 -9.00 -9.50 3.23
CA GLY A 40 -10.26 -8.78 3.37
C GLY A 40 -10.56 -7.85 2.19
N VAL A 41 -9.59 -7.01 1.81
CA VAL A 41 -9.72 -6.08 0.67
C VAL A 41 -9.78 -6.84 -0.65
N GLY A 42 -8.92 -7.84 -0.82
CA GLY A 42 -8.85 -8.65 -2.04
C GLY A 42 -10.14 -9.43 -2.31
N LEU A 43 -10.66 -10.13 -1.31
CA LEU A 43 -11.91 -10.90 -1.42
C LEU A 43 -13.13 -9.99 -1.58
N ALA A 44 -13.19 -8.85 -0.89
CA ALA A 44 -14.27 -7.88 -1.07
C ALA A 44 -14.28 -7.31 -2.50
N GLY A 45 -13.10 -6.98 -3.03
CA GLY A 45 -12.97 -6.54 -4.43
C GLY A 45 -13.37 -7.62 -5.43
N LEU A 46 -12.93 -8.86 -5.22
CA LEU A 46 -13.30 -9.99 -6.09
C LEU A 46 -14.81 -10.27 -6.05
N ALA A 47 -15.42 -10.28 -4.87
CA ALA A 47 -16.86 -10.44 -4.71
C ALA A 47 -17.64 -9.33 -5.43
N SER A 48 -17.15 -8.09 -5.35
CA SER A 48 -17.74 -6.95 -6.06
C SER A 48 -17.70 -7.12 -7.58
N LEU A 49 -16.58 -7.64 -8.13
CA LEU A 49 -16.46 -7.93 -9.56
C LEU A 49 -17.41 -9.03 -10.02
N VAL A 50 -17.49 -10.13 -9.25
CA VAL A 50 -18.41 -11.24 -9.54
C VAL A 50 -19.85 -10.75 -9.50
N LEU A 51 -20.23 -10.00 -8.47
CA LEU A 51 -21.57 -9.46 -8.33
C LEU A 51 -21.93 -8.52 -9.48
N ALA A 52 -21.01 -7.63 -9.89
CA ALA A 52 -21.21 -6.76 -11.04
C ALA A 52 -21.43 -7.57 -12.34
N GLY A 53 -20.69 -8.66 -12.53
CA GLY A 53 -20.87 -9.53 -13.70
C GLY A 53 -22.18 -10.31 -13.71
N LEU A 54 -22.69 -10.69 -12.53
CA LEU A 54 -23.96 -11.42 -12.40
C LEU A 54 -25.20 -10.52 -12.56
N LEU A 55 -25.11 -9.27 -12.12
CA LEU A 55 -26.25 -8.35 -12.11
C LEU A 55 -26.43 -7.59 -13.43
N VAL A 56 -25.41 -7.54 -14.27
CA VAL A 56 -25.42 -6.72 -15.49
C VAL A 56 -25.73 -7.58 -16.72
N PRO A 57 -26.76 -7.23 -17.51
CA PRO A 57 -27.07 -7.95 -18.75
C PRO A 57 -25.93 -7.93 -19.77
N LEU A 58 -25.79 -8.97 -20.60
CA LEU A 58 -24.70 -9.11 -21.59
C LEU A 58 -24.92 -8.35 -22.91
N GLU A 59 -25.85 -7.40 -22.94
CA GLU A 59 -26.10 -6.54 -24.10
C GLU A 59 -25.25 -5.27 -24.08
N LEU A 60 -25.24 -4.49 -25.17
CA LEU A 60 -24.35 -3.32 -25.33
C LEU A 60 -24.45 -2.31 -24.17
N VAL A 61 -25.67 -1.98 -23.74
CA VAL A 61 -25.89 -1.05 -22.63
C VAL A 61 -25.38 -1.64 -21.31
N GLY A 62 -25.62 -2.93 -21.08
CA GLY A 62 -25.08 -3.62 -19.92
C GLY A 62 -23.54 -3.66 -19.93
N ALA A 63 -22.92 -3.96 -21.06
CA ALA A 63 -21.46 -3.94 -21.19
C ALA A 63 -20.86 -2.56 -20.84
N LEU A 64 -21.52 -1.47 -21.22
CA LEU A 64 -21.10 -0.11 -20.86
C LEU A 64 -21.23 0.15 -19.35
N ILE A 65 -22.34 -0.28 -18.74
CA ILE A 65 -22.56 -0.16 -17.29
C ILE A 65 -21.48 -0.96 -16.54
N PHE A 66 -21.25 -2.21 -16.91
CA PHE A 66 -20.21 -3.07 -16.32
C PHE A 66 -18.83 -2.42 -16.43
N SER A 67 -18.49 -1.88 -17.60
CA SER A 67 -17.21 -1.18 -17.82
C SER A 67 -17.07 0.04 -16.91
N GLY A 68 -18.15 0.81 -16.72
CA GLY A 68 -18.18 1.95 -15.81
C GLY A 68 -17.98 1.54 -14.34
N VAL A 69 -18.66 0.48 -13.89
CA VAL A 69 -18.48 -0.08 -12.54
C VAL A 69 -17.06 -0.59 -12.34
N LEU A 70 -16.51 -1.29 -13.33
CA LEU A 70 -15.14 -1.80 -13.30
C LEU A 70 -14.12 -0.66 -13.15
N LEU A 71 -14.27 0.40 -13.94
CA LEU A 71 -13.42 1.58 -13.86
C LEU A 71 -13.53 2.25 -12.49
N LEU A 72 -14.75 2.38 -11.95
CA LEU A 72 -14.96 2.95 -10.62
C LEU A 72 -14.24 2.13 -9.54
N ILE A 73 -14.32 0.80 -9.59
CA ILE A 73 -13.59 -0.08 -8.68
C ILE A 73 -12.08 0.18 -8.79
N HIS A 74 -11.53 0.26 -10.00
CA HIS A 74 -10.10 0.52 -10.20
C HIS A 74 -9.69 1.89 -9.65
N LEU A 75 -10.50 2.94 -9.86
CA LEU A 75 -10.28 4.27 -9.28
C LEU A 75 -10.25 4.25 -7.75
N VAL A 76 -11.18 3.53 -7.11
CA VAL A 76 -11.21 3.36 -5.65
C VAL A 76 -9.94 2.67 -5.16
N PHE A 77 -9.51 1.60 -5.82
CA PHE A 77 -8.24 0.93 -5.52
C PHE A 77 -7.04 1.86 -5.72
N GLY A 78 -7.03 2.68 -6.76
CA GLY A 78 -5.97 3.66 -6.98
C GLY A 78 -5.90 4.72 -5.88
N LEU A 79 -7.04 5.27 -5.46
CA LEU A 79 -7.11 6.32 -4.43
C LEU A 79 -6.80 5.79 -3.03
N LEU A 80 -7.30 4.61 -2.68
CA LEU A 80 -7.24 4.07 -1.32
C LEU A 80 -6.20 2.97 -1.13
N GLY A 81 -5.65 2.39 -2.21
CA GLY A 81 -4.75 1.24 -2.17
C GLY A 81 -3.55 1.45 -1.26
N ASN A 82 -2.81 2.55 -1.41
CA ASN A 82 -1.66 2.82 -0.53
C ASN A 82 -2.08 3.00 0.93
N ARG A 83 -3.30 3.51 1.21
CA ARG A 83 -3.81 3.63 2.58
C ARG A 83 -4.11 2.26 3.18
N TRP A 84 -4.79 1.40 2.43
CA TRP A 84 -5.02 0.02 2.83
C TRP A 84 -3.72 -0.75 3.02
N HIS A 85 -2.73 -0.52 2.16
CA HIS A 85 -1.42 -1.14 2.30
C HIS A 85 -0.69 -0.69 3.58
N MET A 86 -0.67 0.62 3.86
CA MET A 86 -0.12 1.13 5.12
C MET A 86 -0.83 0.55 6.34
N GLN A 87 -2.16 0.48 6.32
CA GLN A 87 -2.92 -0.12 7.42
C GLN A 87 -2.60 -1.61 7.57
N HIS A 88 -2.50 -2.35 6.46
CA HIS A 88 -2.15 -3.75 6.49
C HIS A 88 -0.77 -4.01 7.10
N LEU A 89 0.23 -3.15 6.81
CA LEU A 89 1.54 -3.25 7.46
C LEU A 89 1.42 -3.05 8.98
N LEU A 90 0.67 -2.04 9.42
CA LEU A 90 0.44 -1.81 10.85
C LEU A 90 -0.24 -3.02 11.51
N ASP A 91 -1.28 -3.56 10.87
CA ASP A 91 -2.00 -4.74 11.35
C ASP A 91 -1.11 -5.99 11.38
N SER A 92 -0.09 -6.04 10.51
CA SER A 92 0.92 -7.11 10.43
C SER A 92 2.09 -6.92 11.40
N GLY A 93 2.03 -5.94 12.30
CA GLY A 93 3.03 -5.71 13.35
C GLY A 93 4.12 -4.70 12.99
N TYR A 94 4.07 -4.08 11.82
CA TYR A 94 4.96 -2.96 11.51
C TYR A 94 4.61 -1.73 12.36
N ARG A 95 5.60 -0.88 12.60
CA ARG A 95 5.43 0.43 13.24
C ARG A 95 5.92 1.52 12.32
N HIS A 96 5.29 2.69 12.40
CA HIS A 96 5.77 3.88 11.71
C HIS A 96 7.11 4.30 12.32
N ALA A 97 8.18 4.20 11.54
CA ALA A 97 9.54 4.53 11.97
C ALA A 97 9.85 6.01 11.73
N ASP A 98 9.60 6.49 10.51
CA ASP A 98 9.93 7.87 10.12
C ASP A 98 9.16 8.32 8.87
N THR A 99 9.14 9.62 8.62
CA THR A 99 8.69 10.22 7.35
C THR A 99 9.85 10.96 6.70
N VAL A 100 10.36 10.41 5.60
CA VAL A 100 11.53 10.94 4.90
C VAL A 100 11.15 11.55 3.56
N THR A 101 11.88 12.59 3.16
CA THR A 101 11.76 13.17 1.82
C THR A 101 12.85 12.60 0.91
N ALA A 102 12.44 11.85 -0.11
CA ALA A 102 13.36 11.18 -1.03
C ALA A 102 12.92 11.34 -2.50
N ALA A 103 13.78 10.92 -3.43
CA ALA A 103 13.42 10.90 -4.86
C ALA A 103 12.48 9.70 -5.18
N ASP A 104 12.70 8.57 -4.53
CA ASP A 104 12.01 7.30 -4.74
C ASP A 104 11.96 6.48 -3.43
N ALA A 105 11.25 5.35 -3.47
CA ALA A 105 11.03 4.49 -2.31
C ALA A 105 12.33 3.81 -1.81
N GLU A 106 13.22 3.43 -2.72
CA GLU A 106 14.49 2.78 -2.37
C GLU A 106 15.40 3.74 -1.59
N ARG A 107 15.54 4.97 -2.08
CA ARG A 107 16.28 6.03 -1.38
C ARG A 107 15.63 6.41 -0.07
N ALA A 108 14.30 6.36 0.04
CA ALA A 108 13.62 6.58 1.32
C ALA A 108 14.03 5.52 2.36
N MET A 109 14.04 4.25 1.97
CA MET A 109 14.48 3.15 2.86
C MET A 109 15.96 3.28 3.22
N ALA A 110 16.83 3.57 2.26
CA ALA A 110 18.26 3.75 2.51
C ALA A 110 18.54 4.92 3.46
N LEU A 111 17.83 6.04 3.28
CA LEU A 111 17.97 7.21 4.14
C LEU A 111 17.49 6.92 5.57
N ALA A 112 16.35 6.25 5.72
CA ALA A 112 15.81 5.86 7.02
C ALA A 112 16.72 4.86 7.75
N ALA A 113 17.27 3.87 7.03
CA ALA A 113 18.22 2.92 7.60
C ALA A 113 19.51 3.62 8.09
N ARG A 114 20.00 4.61 7.33
CA ARG A 114 21.21 5.37 7.67
C ARG A 114 21.02 6.27 8.89
N TYR A 115 19.95 7.07 8.94
CA TYR A 115 19.65 7.92 10.10
C TYR A 115 19.47 7.10 11.38
N ARG A 116 18.86 5.92 11.26
CA ARG A 116 18.69 5.01 12.38
C ARG A 116 19.99 4.44 12.91
N GLY A 117 20.90 4.02 12.03
CA GLY A 117 22.22 3.53 12.45
C GLY A 117 23.02 4.61 13.20
N TRP A 118 22.80 5.89 12.88
CA TRP A 118 23.37 7.00 13.62
C TRP A 118 22.74 7.16 15.01
N GLN A 119 21.41 7.03 15.13
CA GLN A 119 20.72 7.11 16.42
C GLN A 119 21.12 5.97 17.37
N GLU A 120 21.19 4.72 16.88
CA GLU A 120 21.61 3.57 17.70
C GLU A 120 23.06 3.73 18.18
N ALA A 121 23.95 4.23 17.32
CA ALA A 121 25.35 4.50 17.69
C ALA A 121 25.48 5.66 18.69
N GLU A 122 24.65 6.70 18.57
CA GLU A 122 24.62 7.84 19.49
C GLU A 122 24.05 7.44 20.86
N ASP A 123 22.97 6.65 20.90
CA ASP A 123 22.39 6.11 22.14
C ASP A 123 23.37 5.19 22.88
N ASP A 124 24.07 4.30 22.16
CA ASP A 124 25.11 3.43 22.74
C ASP A 124 26.30 4.24 23.27
N ALA A 125 26.67 5.33 22.60
CA ALA A 125 27.73 6.22 23.06
C ALA A 125 27.34 7.03 24.31
N LEU A 126 26.05 7.34 24.49
CA LEU A 126 25.50 8.10 25.61
C LEU A 126 25.09 7.23 26.81
N SER A 127 24.91 5.92 26.61
CA SER A 127 24.68 4.93 27.67
C SER A 127 25.90 4.00 27.82
N PRO A 128 27.05 4.48 28.33
CA PRO A 128 28.18 3.61 28.59
C PRO A 128 27.78 2.57 29.66
N ARG A 129 27.72 1.31 29.25
CA ARG A 129 27.59 0.17 30.17
C ARG A 129 28.88 -0.06 30.93
#